data_AF-A0A238XQF4-F1
#
_entry.id   AF-A0A238XQF4-F1
#
_cell.length_a   1.000
_cell.length_b   1.000
_cell.length_c   1.000
_cell.angle_alpha   90.00
_cell.angle_beta   90.00
_cell.angle_gamma   90.00
#
_symmetry.space_group_name_H-M   'P 1'
#
loop_
_entity.id
_entity.type
_entity.pdbx_description
1 polymer ?
#
loop_
_entity_poly.entity_id
_entity_poly.type
_entity_poly.pdbx_seq_one_letter_code
_entity_poly.pdbx_strand_id
1 'polypeptide(L)'
;MTYKQLEELKKDIYLLKVKTIEKNKAKTIKNRETIESIIQYQTQRIIDNYQLLKYHLGIKEESHITKFFIQDVEDIIQKIENKNTNDN
;
A
#
# COMPACT_ATOMS: atom_id res chain seq x y z
N MET A 1 -0.46 -6.00 14.31
CA MET A 1 -1.20 -4.81 13.86
C MET A 1 -2.51 -4.74 14.64
N THR A 2 -2.89 -3.58 15.16
CA THR A 2 -4.18 -3.39 15.85
C THR A 2 -5.32 -3.18 14.83
N TYR A 3 -6.57 -3.33 15.26
CA TYR A 3 -7.73 -3.05 14.40
C TYR A 3 -7.71 -1.62 13.85
N LYS A 4 -7.36 -0.62 14.69
CA LYS A 4 -7.24 0.77 14.24
C LYS A 4 -6.16 0.93 13.16
N GLN A 5 -5.00 0.32 13.35
CA GLN A 5 -3.92 0.35 12.35
C GLN A 5 -4.33 -0.33 11.04
N LEU A 6 -5.12 -1.40 11.11
CA LEU A 6 -5.64 -2.09 9.93
C LEU A 6 -6.60 -1.19 9.13
N GLU A 7 -7.50 -0.49 9.81
CA GLU A 7 -8.41 0.47 9.18
C GLU A 7 -7.67 1.67 8.57
N GLU A 8 -6.61 2.16 9.22
CA GLU A 8 -5.74 3.20 8.67
C GLU A 8 -4.95 2.71 7.45
N LEU A 9 -4.43 1.47 7.49
CA LEU A 9 -3.75 0.83 6.38
C LEU A 9 -4.65 0.69 5.14
N LYS A 10 -5.91 0.28 5.31
CA LYS A 10 -6.90 0.22 4.22
C LYS A 10 -7.10 1.58 3.55
N LYS A 11 -7.20 2.65 4.35
CA LYS A 11 -7.35 4.02 3.84
C LYS A 11 -6.11 4.48 3.07
N ASP A 12 -4.92 4.18 3.59
CA ASP A 12 -3.66 4.50 2.93
C ASP A 12 -3.52 3.76 1.59
N ILE A 13 -3.89 2.47 1.53
CA ILE A 13 -3.89 1.70 0.27
C ILE A 13 -4.92 2.24 -0.73
N TYR A 14 -6.11 2.64 -0.26
CA TYR A 14 -7.10 3.29 -1.11
C TYR A 14 -6.56 4.59 -1.72
N LEU A 15 -5.90 5.43 -0.92
CA LEU A 15 -5.28 6.66 -1.41
C LEU A 15 -4.19 6.36 -2.46
N LEU A 16 -3.38 5.33 -2.23
CA LEU A 16 -2.33 4.91 -3.18
C LEU A 16 -2.93 4.44 -4.52
N LYS A 17 -4.06 3.70 -4.48
CA LYS A 17 -4.84 3.32 -5.67
C LYS A 17 -5.31 4.56 -6.44
N VAL A 18 -5.89 5.54 -5.75
CA VAL A 18 -6.34 6.80 -6.37
C VAL A 18 -5.17 7.53 -7.04
N LYS A 19 -4.03 7.66 -6.37
CA LYS A 19 -2.83 8.31 -6.94
C LYS A 19 -2.29 7.57 -8.16
N THR A 20 -2.33 6.24 -8.15
CA THR A 20 -1.96 5.42 -9.31
C THR A 20 -2.86 5.70 -10.52
N ILE A 21 -4.18 5.84 -10.30
CA ILE A 21 -5.12 6.21 -11.36
C ILE A 21 -4.87 7.65 -11.85
N GLU A 22 -4.60 8.59 -10.93
CA GLU A 22 -4.25 9.98 -11.29
C GLU A 22 -2.99 10.04 -12.16
N LYS A 23 -1.94 9.27 -11.84
CA LYS A 23 -0.72 9.17 -12.66
C LYS A 23 -1.05 8.72 -14.08
N ASN A 24 -1.88 7.69 -14.22
CA ASN A 24 -2.28 7.16 -15.53
C ASN A 24 -3.10 8.17 -16.35
N LYS A 25 -3.89 9.03 -15.67
CA LYS A 25 -4.70 10.07 -16.30
C LYS A 25 -3.93 11.38 -16.55
N ALA A 26 -2.74 11.55 -15.97
CA ALA A 26 -1.96 12.78 -16.11
C ALA A 26 -1.52 12.99 -17.56
N LYS A 27 -1.75 14.21 -18.07
CA LYS A 27 -1.51 14.58 -19.47
C LYS A 27 -0.05 14.92 -19.76
N THR A 28 0.71 15.38 -18.77
CA THR A 28 2.10 15.84 -18.94
C THR A 28 3.08 14.92 -18.22
N ILE A 29 4.30 14.83 -18.76
CA ILE A 29 5.40 14.06 -18.16
C ILE A 29 5.71 14.57 -16.75
N LYS A 30 5.86 15.89 -16.59
CA LYS A 30 6.12 16.53 -15.29
C LYS A 30 5.08 16.15 -14.21
N ASN A 31 3.80 16.08 -14.57
CA ASN A 31 2.76 15.68 -13.62
C ASN A 31 2.85 14.20 -13.28
N ARG A 32 3.16 13.32 -14.25
CA ARG A 32 3.39 11.90 -14.00
C ARG A 32 4.56 11.68 -13.05
N GLU A 33 5.67 12.37 -13.26
CA GLU A 33 6.87 12.30 -12.40
C GLU A 33 6.57 12.81 -10.98
N THR A 34 5.83 13.92 -10.87
CA THR A 34 5.42 14.45 -9.56
C THR A 34 4.55 13.45 -8.80
N ILE A 35 3.56 12.85 -9.47
CA ILE A 35 2.68 11.86 -8.85
C ILE A 35 3.48 10.58 -8.53
N GLU A 36 4.43 10.19 -9.36
CA GLU A 36 5.30 9.03 -9.09
C GLU A 36 6.12 9.21 -7.81
N SER A 37 6.74 10.36 -7.62
CA SER A 37 7.47 10.66 -6.39
C SER A 37 6.56 10.62 -5.15
N ILE A 38 5.31 11.08 -5.28
CA ILE A 38 4.30 10.99 -4.21
C ILE A 38 3.98 9.53 -3.91
N ILE A 39 3.76 8.71 -4.94
CA ILE A 39 3.48 7.28 -4.80
C ILE A 39 4.65 6.57 -4.10
N GLN A 40 5.89 6.80 -4.54
CA GLN A 40 7.08 6.19 -3.93
C GLN A 40 7.22 6.57 -2.44
N TYR A 41 7.05 7.86 -2.11
CA TYR A 41 7.07 8.32 -0.73
C TYR A 41 5.97 7.65 0.12
N GLN A 42 4.74 7.57 -0.41
CA GLN A 42 3.62 6.93 0.29
C GLN A 42 3.87 5.43 0.50
N THR A 43 4.38 4.72 -0.51
CA THR A 43 4.72 3.31 -0.41
C THR A 43 5.72 3.06 0.70
N GLN A 44 6.83 3.82 0.75
CA GLN A 44 7.83 3.68 1.80
C GLN A 44 7.25 3.99 3.19
N ARG A 45 6.46 5.07 3.31
CA ARG A 45 5.77 5.43 4.55
C ARG A 45 4.84 4.32 5.04
N ILE A 46 4.10 3.68 4.14
CA ILE A 46 3.19 2.57 4.47
C ILE A 46 3.99 1.36 4.97
N ILE A 47 5.09 1.00 4.29
CA ILE A 47 5.96 -0.10 4.74
C ILE A 47 6.44 0.12 6.17
N ASP A 48 6.92 1.33 6.46
CA ASP A 48 7.54 1.66 7.75
C ASP A 48 6.49 1.77 8.87
N ASN A 49 5.40 2.52 8.63
CA ASN A 49 4.36 2.78 9.65
C ASN A 49 3.66 1.50 10.12
N TYR A 50 3.45 0.55 9.21
CA TYR A 50 2.72 -0.69 9.51
C TYR A 50 3.64 -1.91 9.64
N GLN A 51 4.96 -1.70 9.55
CA GLN A 51 5.98 -2.75 9.66
C GLN A 51 5.71 -3.94 8.72
N LEU A 52 5.31 -3.66 7.48
CA LEU A 52 4.80 -4.66 6.54
C LEU A 52 5.81 -5.78 6.21
N LEU A 53 7.11 -5.51 6.36
CA LEU A 53 8.17 -6.50 6.20
C LEU A 53 8.09 -7.68 7.19
N LYS A 54 7.43 -7.50 8.32
CA LYS A 54 7.15 -8.59 9.28
C LYS A 54 6.11 -9.59 8.74
N TYR A 55 5.34 -9.19 7.74
CA TYR A 55 4.23 -9.96 7.18
C TYR A 55 4.54 -10.50 5.78
N HIS A 56 5.33 -9.77 4.99
CA HIS A 56 5.80 -10.21 3.67
C HIS A 56 7.21 -9.66 3.40
N LEU A 57 8.22 -10.54 3.35
CA LEU A 57 9.62 -10.14 3.14
C LEU A 57 9.86 -9.57 1.73
N GLY A 58 9.09 -10.03 0.74
CA GLY A 58 9.18 -9.57 -0.66
C GLY A 58 8.59 -8.18 -0.93
N ILE A 59 7.86 -7.59 0.03
CA ILE A 59 7.11 -6.34 -0.20
C ILE A 59 8.02 -5.16 -0.58
N LYS A 60 9.27 -5.17 -0.08
CA LYS A 60 10.26 -4.14 -0.41
C LYS A 60 10.79 -4.34 -1.81
N GLU A 61 11.02 -5.59 -2.21
CA GLU A 61 11.45 -5.91 -3.56
C GLU A 61 10.36 -5.60 -4.55
N GLU A 62 9.07 -5.72 -4.24
CA GLU A 62 7.95 -5.44 -5.16
C GLU A 62 7.45 -3.98 -5.14
N SER A 63 7.86 -3.20 -4.14
CA SER A 63 7.48 -1.79 -3.96
C SER A 63 7.81 -0.87 -5.14
N HIS A 64 8.76 -1.27 -6.00
CA HIS A 64 9.10 -0.57 -7.24
C HIS A 64 7.97 -0.63 -8.29
N ILE A 65 7.05 -1.58 -8.16
CA ILE A 65 5.83 -1.69 -8.97
C ILE A 65 4.61 -1.54 -8.05
N THR A 66 4.04 -0.33 -8.04
CA THR A 66 2.93 0.03 -7.13
C THR A 66 1.75 -0.93 -7.18
N LYS A 67 1.44 -1.52 -8.35
CA LYS A 67 0.34 -2.47 -8.49
C LYS A 67 0.57 -3.76 -7.69
N PHE A 68 1.78 -4.32 -7.73
CA PHE A 68 2.11 -5.55 -6.99
C PHE A 68 2.17 -5.26 -5.50
N PHE A 69 2.81 -4.15 -5.12
CA PHE A 69 2.78 -3.68 -3.75
C PHE A 69 1.36 -3.57 -3.17
N ILE A 70 0.44 -2.95 -3.89
CA ILE A 70 -0.97 -2.83 -3.46
C ILE A 70 -1.58 -4.22 -3.23
N GLN A 71 -1.37 -5.16 -4.15
CA GLN A 71 -1.91 -6.53 -4.03
C GLN A 71 -1.35 -7.23 -2.79
N ASP A 72 -0.04 -7.17 -2.59
CA ASP A 72 0.62 -7.76 -1.42
C ASP A 72 0.06 -7.21 -0.10
N VAL A 73 -0.17 -5.89 -0.02
CA VAL A 73 -0.76 -5.31 1.19
C VAL A 73 -2.21 -5.76 1.39
N GLU A 74 -3.00 -5.87 0.32
CA GLU A 74 -4.37 -6.39 0.40
C GLU A 74 -4.42 -7.83 0.91
N ASP A 75 -3.49 -8.67 0.45
CA ASP A 75 -3.35 -10.05 0.92
C ASP A 75 -2.96 -10.11 2.40
N ILE A 76 -2.09 -9.21 2.87
CA ILE A 76 -1.75 -9.08 4.30
C ILE A 76 -2.99 -8.67 5.11
N ILE A 77 -3.74 -7.67 4.65
CA ILE A 77 -4.97 -7.22 5.30
C ILE A 77 -5.93 -8.41 5.46
N GLN A 78 -6.20 -9.14 4.37
CA GLN A 78 -7.13 -10.26 4.38
C GLN A 78 -6.66 -11.40 5.31
N LYS A 79 -5.36 -11.71 5.34
CA LYS A 79 -4.78 -12.69 6.28
C LYS A 79 -4.97 -12.28 7.74
N ILE A 80 -4.83 -10.99 8.06
CA ILE A 80 -5.01 -10.47 9.41
C ILE A 80 -6.49 -10.51 9.81
N GLU A 81 -7.39 -10.13 8.91
CA GLU A 81 -8.85 -10.18 9.16
C GLU A 81 -9.31 -11.61 9.43
N ASN A 82 -8.92 -12.57 8.58
CA ASN A 82 -9.30 -13.96 8.74
C ASN A 82 -8.77 -14.59 10.04
N LYS A 83 -7.60 -14.18 10.51
CA LYS A 83 -7.10 -14.60 11.84
C LYS A 83 -7.98 -14.07 12.96
N ASN A 84 -8.31 -12.78 12.93
CA ASN A 84 -9.15 -12.16 13.96
C ASN A 84 -10.60 -12.68 13.97
N THR A 85 -11.10 -13.21 12.85
CA THR A 85 -12.42 -13.84 12.77
C THR A 85 -12.46 -15.25 13.35
N ASN A 86 -11.35 -16.00 13.26
CA ASN A 86 -11.27 -17.38 13.78
C ASN A 86 -10.92 -17.47 15.28
N ASP A 87 -10.52 -16.35 15.90
CA ASP A 87 -10.23 -16.24 17.35
C ASP A 87 -11.43 -15.70 18.17
N ASN A 88 -12.62 -15.57 17.55
CA ASN A 88 -13.90 -15.18 18.19
C ASN A 88 -14.95 -16.29 18.00
#